data_AF-Q8RP85-F1
#
_entry.id   AF-Q8RP85-F1
#
_cell.length_a   1.000
_cell.length_b   1.000
_cell.length_c   1.000
_cell.angle_alpha   90.00
_cell.angle_beta   90.00
_cell.angle_gamma   90.00
#
_symmetry.space_group_name_H-M   'P 1'
#
loop_
_entity.id
_entity.type
_entity.pdbx_description
1 polymer ?
#
loop_
_entity_poly.entity_id
_entity_poly.type
_entity_poly.pdbx_seq_one_letter_code
_entity_poly.pdbx_strand_id
1 'polypeptide(L)'
;GTIVGIWTPEIFHGVSVAGYHLHFISDDLTFGGHVMDYVISEGMVEVGPVDQLDQRFPVQDRQYLYAKFNAKEVREDIDKAE
;
A
#
# COMPACT_ATOMS: atom_id res chain seq x y z
N GLY A 1 10.54 14.40 -9.31
CA GLY A 1 9.38 13.51 -9.14
C GLY A 1 9.10 13.35 -7.67
N THR A 2 7.94 12.81 -7.32
CA THR A 2 7.54 12.62 -5.91
C THR A 2 7.20 11.16 -5.65
N ILE A 3 7.79 10.58 -4.59
CA ILE A 3 7.37 9.29 -4.03
C ILE A 3 6.44 9.57 -2.85
N VAL A 4 5.30 8.88 -2.81
CA VAL A 4 4.33 8.96 -1.71
C VAL A 4 3.93 7.55 -1.28
N GLY A 5 3.67 7.37 0.00
CA GLY A 5 3.24 6.07 0.51
C GLY A 5 3.16 6.01 2.02
N ILE A 6 2.90 4.82 2.53
CA ILE A 6 2.77 4.55 3.96
C ILE A 6 3.66 3.38 4.37
N TRP A 7 4.07 3.40 5.64
CA TRP A 7 4.63 2.23 6.29
C TRP A 7 3.57 1.58 7.17
N THR A 8 3.37 0.28 7.02
CA THR A 8 2.41 -0.50 7.82
C THR A 8 3.15 -1.48 8.74
N PRO A 9 2.81 -1.54 10.05
CA PRO A 9 3.32 -2.56 10.95
C PRO A 9 2.94 -3.99 10.51
N GLU A 10 3.79 -4.97 10.81
CA GLU A 10 3.59 -6.38 10.42
C GLU A 10 2.25 -6.96 10.91
N ILE A 11 1.76 -6.52 12.07
CA ILE A 11 0.49 -7.01 12.64
C ILE A 11 -0.73 -6.67 11.77
N PHE A 12 -0.62 -5.65 10.90
CA PHE A 12 -1.67 -5.19 9.99
C PHE A 12 -1.49 -5.71 8.56
N HIS A 13 -0.56 -6.64 8.34
CA HIS A 13 -0.39 -7.26 7.05
C HIS A 13 -1.63 -8.07 6.64
N GLY A 14 -2.13 -7.84 5.43
CA GLY A 14 -3.40 -8.39 4.92
C GLY A 14 -4.58 -7.42 5.06
N VAL A 15 -4.56 -6.50 6.03
CA VAL A 15 -5.44 -5.31 6.03
C VAL A 15 -4.83 -4.23 5.13
N SER A 16 -3.51 -4.11 5.16
CA SER A 16 -2.66 -3.33 4.25
C SER A 16 -1.42 -4.16 3.90
N VAL A 17 -0.47 -3.58 3.17
CA VAL A 17 0.83 -4.18 2.83
C VAL A 17 1.83 -3.83 3.93
N ALA A 18 2.50 -4.83 4.51
CA ALA A 18 3.45 -4.60 5.61
C ALA A 18 4.76 -4.05 5.06
N GLY A 19 5.42 -3.20 5.84
CA GLY A 19 6.54 -2.43 5.32
C GLY A 19 6.05 -1.24 4.50
N TYR A 20 6.84 -0.83 3.50
CA TYR A 20 6.57 0.35 2.69
C TYR A 20 5.75 -0.02 1.45
N HIS A 21 4.58 0.62 1.29
CA HIS A 21 3.84 0.62 0.03
C HIS A 21 3.99 2.01 -0.59
N LEU A 22 4.76 2.11 -1.68
CA LEU A 22 5.19 3.39 -2.27
C LEU A 22 4.75 3.50 -3.73
N HIS A 23 4.24 4.67 -4.10
CA HIS A 23 3.92 5.05 -5.47
C HIS A 23 4.76 6.26 -5.87
N PHE A 24 5.04 6.38 -7.17
CA PHE A 24 5.80 7.48 -7.76
C PHE A 24 4.99 8.23 -8.81
N ILE A 25 5.23 9.53 -8.93
CA ILE A 25 4.79 10.36 -10.04
C ILE A 25 5.90 11.32 -10.49
N SER A 26 6.13 11.41 -11.80
CA SER A 26 7.07 12.35 -12.41
C SER A 26 6.56 13.79 -12.31
N ASP A 27 7.46 14.77 -12.35
CA ASP A 27 7.07 16.19 -12.18
C ASP A 27 6.20 16.72 -13.33
N ASP A 28 6.34 16.13 -14.51
CA ASP A 28 5.52 16.42 -15.69
C ASP A 28 4.20 15.63 -15.73
N LEU A 29 3.95 14.77 -14.73
CA LEU A 29 2.76 13.93 -14.57
C LEU A 29 2.51 12.94 -15.72
N THR A 30 3.53 12.64 -16.53
CA THR A 30 3.39 11.72 -17.67
C THR A 30 3.78 10.28 -17.34
N PHE A 31 4.48 10.07 -16.22
CA PHE A 31 4.97 8.77 -15.77
C PHE A 31 4.73 8.59 -14.27
N GLY A 32 4.36 7.38 -13.88
CA GLY A 32 4.12 7.03 -12.48
C GLY A 32 3.68 5.58 -12.31
N GLY A 33 3.51 5.16 -11.06
CA GLY A 33 3.05 3.81 -10.74
C GLY A 33 3.50 3.33 -9.36
N HIS A 34 3.23 2.06 -9.09
CA HIS A 34 3.72 1.35 -7.91
C HIS A 34 5.25 1.12 -8.02
N VAL A 35 5.98 1.37 -6.94
CA VAL A 35 7.45 1.37 -6.92
C VAL A 35 7.98 0.03 -6.42
N MET A 36 8.64 -0.72 -7.29
CA MET A 36 9.33 -1.97 -6.92
C MET A 36 10.73 -1.72 -6.36
N ASP A 37 11.45 -0.75 -6.93
CA ASP A 37 12.82 -0.40 -6.55
C ASP A 37 13.16 1.02 -7.03
N TYR A 38 14.10 1.68 -6.34
CA TYR A 38 14.61 2.98 -6.73
C TYR A 38 15.97 3.29 -6.07
N VAL A 39 16.74 4.16 -6.72
CA VAL A 39 17.94 4.78 -6.14
C VAL A 39 17.75 6.29 -6.20
N ILE A 40 17.91 6.96 -5.05
CA ILE A 40 17.82 8.41 -4.97
C ILE A 40 19.22 9.03 -5.03
N SER A 41 19.41 10.00 -5.93
CA SER A 41 20.64 10.80 -6.00
C SER A 41 20.62 11.95 -4.99
N GLU A 42 19.50 12.66 -4.93
CA GLU A 42 19.24 13.78 -4.03
C GLU A 42 17.73 13.96 -3.84
N GLY A 43 17.32 14.52 -2.69
CA GLY A 43 15.92 14.81 -2.41
C GLY A 43 15.67 15.13 -0.94
N MET A 44 14.42 15.47 -0.65
CA MET A 44 13.94 15.72 0.71
C MET A 44 12.99 14.59 1.13
N VAL A 45 13.12 14.14 2.37
CA VAL A 45 12.24 13.12 2.96
C VAL A 45 11.47 13.73 4.11
N GLU A 46 10.16 13.56 4.09
CA GLU A 46 9.26 13.94 5.18
C GLU A 46 8.56 12.68 5.70
N VAL A 47 8.46 12.56 7.03
CA VAL A 47 7.79 11.44 7.70
C VAL A 47 6.88 11.99 8.78
N GLY A 48 5.63 11.54 8.80
CA GLY A 48 4.64 11.89 9.82
C GLY A 48 4.09 10.64 10.50
N PRO A 49 4.00 10.60 11.84
CA PRO A 49 3.34 9.50 12.54
C PRO A 49 1.84 9.52 12.30
N VAL A 50 1.23 8.33 12.20
CA VAL A 50 -0.22 8.13 12.13
C VAL A 50 -0.65 7.36 13.36
N ASP A 51 -1.59 7.90 14.13
CA ASP A 51 -2.04 7.34 15.41
C ASP A 51 -3.38 6.60 15.31
N GLN A 52 -4.09 6.72 14.19
CA GLN A 52 -5.40 6.10 13.98
C GLN A 52 -5.52 5.45 12.60
N LEU A 53 -6.12 4.25 12.58
CA LEU A 53 -6.55 3.54 11.37
C LEU A 53 -8.08 3.43 11.36
N ASP A 54 -8.75 4.09 10.40
CA ASP A 54 -10.19 3.94 10.13
C ASP A 54 -10.38 2.99 8.93
N GLN A 55 -10.84 1.77 9.20
CA GLN A 55 -11.18 0.78 8.18
C GLN A 55 -12.69 0.81 7.89
N ARG A 56 -13.04 1.08 6.63
CA ARG A 56 -14.43 1.04 6.15
C ARG A 56 -14.69 -0.20 5.32
N PHE A 57 -15.87 -0.78 5.47
CA PHE A 57 -16.26 -2.00 4.77
C PHE A 57 -17.38 -1.70 3.76
N PRO A 58 -17.29 -2.17 2.51
CA PRO A 58 -18.31 -1.94 1.48
C PRO A 58 -19.51 -2.88 1.67
N VAL A 59 -20.27 -2.68 2.74
CA VAL A 59 -21.38 -3.57 3.15
C VAL A 59 -22.57 -3.62 2.18
N GLN A 60 -22.60 -2.74 1.17
CA GLN A 60 -23.60 -2.76 0.11
C GLN A 60 -23.20 -3.66 -1.07
N ASP A 61 -21.94 -4.10 -1.12
CA ASP A 61 -21.42 -4.94 -2.18
C ASP A 61 -21.59 -6.43 -1.85
N ARG A 62 -22.41 -7.12 -2.64
CA ARG A 62 -22.64 -8.56 -2.47
C ARG A 62 -21.40 -9.39 -2.79
N GLN A 63 -20.56 -8.97 -3.74
CA GLN A 63 -19.32 -9.69 -4.04
C GLN A 63 -18.39 -9.66 -2.82
N TYR A 64 -18.26 -8.51 -2.18
CA TYR A 64 -17.51 -8.39 -0.92
C TYR A 64 -18.09 -9.26 0.19
N LEU A 65 -19.42 -9.21 0.43
CA LEU A 65 -20.06 -9.95 1.52
C LEU A 65 -20.02 -11.47 1.36
N TYR A 66 -20.08 -11.98 0.13
CA TYR A 66 -20.11 -13.42 -0.15
C TYR A 66 -18.78 -13.96 -0.69
N ALA A 67 -17.73 -13.14 -0.75
CA ALA A 67 -16.40 -13.60 -1.13
C ALA A 67 -15.93 -14.70 -0.18
N LYS A 68 -15.50 -15.82 -0.74
CA LYS A 68 -14.79 -16.84 0.04
C LYS A 68 -13.38 -16.35 0.28
N PHE A 69 -13.12 -15.92 1.50
CA PHE A 69 -11.85 -15.31 1.88
C PHE A 69 -10.96 -16.31 2.63
N ASN A 70 -9.79 -16.61 2.07
CA ASN A 70 -8.74 -17.35 2.76
C ASN A 70 -7.60 -16.39 3.12
N ALA A 71 -7.52 -16.03 4.40
CA ALA A 71 -6.55 -15.06 4.89
C ALA A 71 -5.09 -15.48 4.65
N LYS A 72 -4.81 -16.80 4.61
CA LYS A 72 -3.45 -17.30 4.40
C LYS A 72 -3.00 -17.14 2.95
N GLU A 73 -3.88 -17.51 2.01
CA GLU A 73 -3.61 -17.35 0.57
C GLU A 73 -3.42 -15.88 0.19
N VAL A 74 -4.30 -15.01 0.69
CA VAL A 74 -4.21 -13.57 0.42
C VAL A 74 -2.90 -12.98 0.93
N ARG A 75 -2.42 -13.41 2.10
CA ARG A 75 -1.13 -12.98 2.63
C ARG A 75 0.02 -13.34 1.68
N GLU A 76 0.06 -14.60 1.24
CA GLU A 76 1.10 -15.09 0.31
C GLU A 76 1.01 -14.42 -1.07
N ASP A 77 -0.18 -13.99 -1.50
CA ASP A 77 -0.35 -13.29 -2.77
C ASP A 77 0.06 -11.82 -2.70
N ILE A 78 -0.17 -11.14 -1.57
CA ILE A 78 0.34 -9.78 -1.34
C ILE A 78 1.86 -9.77 -1.41
N ASP A 79 2.53 -10.70 -0.73
CA ASP A 79 4.00 -10.81 -0.72
C ASP A 79 4.62 -11.05 -2.12
N LYS A 80 3.85 -11.54 -3.09
CA LYS A 80 4.33 -11.75 -4.48
C LYS A 80 4.06 -10.56 -5.39
N ALA A 81 3.05 -9.76 -5.07
CA ALA A 81 2.55 -8.71 -5.94
C ALA A 81 3.20 -7.34 -5.67
N GLU A 82 3.67 -7.15 -4.43
CA GLU A 82 4.32 -5.95 -3.91
C GLU A 82 5.83 -6.20 -3.73
#